data_AF-A0A973Q1E1-F1
#
_entry.id   AF-A0A973Q1E1-F1
#
_cell.length_a   1.000
_cell.length_b   1.000
_cell.length_c   1.000
_cell.angle_alpha   90.00
_cell.angle_beta   90.00
_cell.angle_gamma   90.00
#
_symmetry.space_group_name_H-M   'P 1'
#
loop_
_entity.id
_entity.type
_entity.pdbx_description
1 polymer ?
#
loop_
_entity_poly.entity_id
_entity_poly.type
_entity_poly.pdbx_seq_one_letter_code
_entity_poly.pdbx_strand_id
1 'polypeptide(L)'
;MSSTTIPTAPLPVPAVEALARLERAFVPMPLHIVRAATRYDIVRARIAELEAMDARRMTAAQFDDLLDAQNELAMRRKQLAEAGRLDLIEAAR
;
A
#
# COMPACT_ATOMS: atom_id res chain seq x y z
N MET A 1 25.62 -21.21 -40.57
CA MET A 1 25.52 -20.60 -39.22
C MET A 1 24.14 -20.95 -38.70
N SER A 2 24.02 -21.99 -37.87
CA SER A 2 22.72 -22.46 -37.39
C SER A 2 22.32 -21.69 -36.14
N SER A 3 21.20 -20.99 -36.19
CA SER A 3 20.60 -20.28 -35.05
C SER A 3 20.01 -21.30 -34.08
N THR A 4 20.58 -21.41 -32.88
CA THR A 4 20.01 -22.18 -31.77
C THR A 4 18.82 -21.43 -31.20
N THR A 5 17.60 -21.82 -31.57
CA THR A 5 16.37 -21.34 -30.93
C THR A 5 16.21 -22.07 -29.59
N ILE A 6 16.44 -21.37 -28.47
CA ILE A 6 16.19 -21.93 -27.14
C ILE A 6 14.66 -22.03 -26.96
N PRO A 7 14.10 -23.22 -26.69
CA PRO A 7 12.67 -23.35 -26.41
C PRO A 7 12.36 -22.68 -25.08
N THR A 8 11.84 -21.46 -25.12
CA THR A 8 11.28 -20.77 -23.95
C THR A 8 9.90 -21.33 -23.66
N ALA A 9 9.85 -22.45 -22.94
CA ALA A 9 8.60 -22.91 -22.34
C ALA A 9 8.04 -21.79 -21.45
N PRO A 10 6.71 -21.53 -21.48
CA PRO A 10 6.12 -20.50 -20.63
C PRO A 10 6.38 -20.82 -19.15
N LEU A 11 6.74 -19.79 -18.39
CA LEU A 11 7.02 -19.93 -16.97
C LEU A 11 5.77 -20.45 -16.22
N PRO A 12 5.94 -21.34 -15.24
CA PRO A 12 4.85 -21.68 -14.32
C PRO A 12 4.31 -20.43 -13.63
N VAL A 13 3.00 -20.35 -13.40
CA VAL A 13 2.34 -19.19 -12.75
C VAL A 13 3.04 -18.73 -11.45
N PRO A 14 3.47 -19.64 -10.54
CA PRO A 14 4.17 -19.21 -9.32
C PRO A 14 5.52 -18.52 -9.60
N ALA A 15 6.22 -18.90 -10.67
CA ALA A 15 7.49 -18.31 -11.06
C ALA A 15 7.29 -16.91 -11.66
N VAL A 16 6.20 -16.70 -12.41
CA VAL A 16 5.80 -15.38 -12.91
C VAL A 16 5.47 -14.44 -11.75
N GLU A 17 4.72 -14.91 -10.76
CA GLU A 17 4.41 -14.12 -9.56
C GLU A 17 5.65 -13.78 -8.74
N ALA A 18 6.57 -14.74 -8.60
CA ALA A 18 7.83 -14.53 -7.90
C ALA A 18 8.73 -13.51 -8.60
N LEU A 19 8.86 -13.60 -9.93
CA LEU A 19 9.59 -12.63 -10.73
C LEU A 19 8.95 -11.24 -10.64
N ALA A 20 7.63 -11.14 -10.75
CA ALA A 20 6.90 -9.88 -10.62
C ALA A 20 7.03 -9.26 -9.21
N ARG A 21 7.17 -10.08 -8.15
CA ARG A 21 7.51 -9.58 -6.81
C ARG A 21 8.94 -9.04 -6.75
N LEU A 22 9.88 -9.75 -7.38
CA LEU A 22 11.29 -9.35 -7.42
C LEU A 22 11.46 -8.02 -8.19
N GLU A 23 10.86 -7.90 -9.36
CA GLU A 23 10.88 -6.66 -10.16
C GLU A 23 10.29 -5.48 -9.37
N ARG A 24 9.17 -5.67 -8.67
CA ARG A 24 8.59 -4.63 -7.79
C ARG A 24 9.50 -4.23 -6.62
N ALA A 25 10.35 -5.13 -6.14
CA ALA A 25 11.30 -4.85 -5.07
C ALA A 25 12.54 -4.10 -5.56
N PHE A 26 12.98 -4.34 -6.80
CA PHE A 26 14.20 -3.78 -7.36
C PHE A 26 14.00 -2.55 -8.26
N VAL A 27 12.78 -2.27 -8.72
CA VAL A 27 12.47 -1.03 -9.47
C VAL A 27 12.40 0.17 -8.50
N PRO A 28 13.10 1.29 -8.81
CA PRO A 28 12.98 2.51 -8.02
C PRO A 28 11.52 2.92 -7.84
N MET A 29 11.06 2.94 -6.59
CA MET A 29 9.66 3.22 -6.31
C MET A 29 9.35 4.70 -6.60
N PRO A 30 8.26 5.00 -7.34
CA PRO A 30 7.87 6.38 -7.57
C PRO A 30 7.63 7.11 -6.25
N LEU A 31 8.14 8.34 -6.14
CA LEU A 31 8.07 9.13 -4.89
C LEU A 31 6.63 9.31 -4.38
N HIS A 32 5.64 9.40 -5.27
CA HIS A 32 4.23 9.52 -4.88
C HIS A 32 3.68 8.27 -4.18
N ILE A 33 4.20 7.07 -4.51
CA ILE A 33 3.84 5.81 -3.83
C ILE A 33 4.45 5.75 -2.44
N VAL A 34 5.72 6.13 -2.30
CA VAL A 34 6.38 6.24 -0.99
C VAL A 34 5.61 7.23 -0.10
N ARG A 35 5.27 8.41 -0.63
CA ARG A 35 4.46 9.40 0.09
C ARG A 35 3.09 8.87 0.48
N ALA A 36 2.41 8.13 -0.40
CA ALA A 36 1.12 7.55 -0.11
C ALA A 36 1.19 6.53 1.04
N ALA A 37 2.20 5.64 1.05
CA ALA A 37 2.43 4.69 2.13
C ALA A 37 2.77 5.37 3.46
N THR A 38 3.72 6.31 3.45
CA THR A 38 4.06 7.08 4.66
C THR A 38 2.85 7.84 5.21
N ARG A 39 2.06 8.46 4.33
CA ARG A 39 0.86 9.19 4.76
C ARG A 39 -0.21 8.25 5.29
N TYR A 40 -0.36 7.06 4.71
CA TYR A 40 -1.24 6.02 5.22
C TYR A 40 -0.89 5.66 6.68
N ASP A 41 0.39 5.43 7.00
CA ASP A 41 0.82 5.08 8.35
C ASP A 41 0.57 6.21 9.36
N ILE A 42 0.88 7.45 8.98
CA ILE A 42 0.64 8.64 9.82
C ILE A 42 -0.86 8.77 10.14
N VAL A 43 -1.70 8.66 9.12
CA VAL A 43 -3.16 8.78 9.27
C VAL A 43 -3.72 7.60 10.09
N ARG A 44 -3.21 6.39 9.89
CA ARG A 44 -3.59 5.21 10.68
C ARG A 44 -3.27 5.40 12.17
N ALA A 45 -2.09 5.93 12.47
CA ALA A 45 -1.71 6.25 13.85
C ALA A 45 -2.65 7.30 14.46
N ARG A 46 -2.98 8.35 13.69
CA ARG A 46 -3.91 9.39 14.15
C ARG A 46 -5.32 8.87 14.42
N ILE A 47 -5.83 7.98 13.57
CA ILE A 47 -7.11 7.30 13.80
C ILE A 47 -7.05 6.51 15.11
N ALA A 48 -5.98 5.74 15.34
CA ALA A 48 -5.84 4.97 16.57
C ALA A 48 -5.80 5.85 17.83
N GLU A 49 -5.16 7.03 17.77
CA GLU A 49 -5.18 8.01 18.86
C GLU A 49 -6.60 8.53 19.14
N LEU A 50 -7.35 8.88 18.09
CA LEU A 50 -8.71 9.40 18.21
C LEU A 50 -9.71 8.33 18.66
N GLU A 51 -9.57 7.10 18.16
CA GLU A 51 -10.41 5.94 18.55
C GLU A 51 -10.16 5.50 20.00
N ALA A 52 -8.97 5.77 20.55
CA ALA A 52 -8.67 5.52 21.95
C ALA A 52 -9.33 6.55 22.91
N MET A 53 -9.88 7.65 22.38
CA MET A 53 -10.57 8.65 23.19
C MET A 53 -11.97 8.17 23.60
N ASP A 54 -12.43 8.60 24.78
CA ASP A 54 -13.84 8.43 25.14
C ASP A 54 -14.71 9.30 24.22
N ALA A 55 -15.57 8.67 23.42
CA ALA A 55 -16.46 9.34 22.48
C ALA A 55 -17.34 10.41 23.14
N ARG A 56 -17.68 10.27 24.44
CA ARG A 56 -18.47 11.26 25.19
C ARG A 56 -17.68 12.54 25.50
N ARG A 57 -16.36 12.48 25.35
CA ARG A 57 -15.41 13.58 25.60
C ARG A 57 -14.82 14.15 24.33
N MET A 58 -15.13 13.58 23.16
CA MET A 58 -14.71 14.13 21.89
C MET A 58 -15.46 15.44 21.61
N THR A 59 -14.72 16.45 21.20
CA THR A 59 -15.31 17.67 20.63
C THR A 59 -15.82 17.38 19.23
N ALA A 60 -16.73 18.21 18.72
CA ALA A 60 -17.20 18.11 17.33
C ALA A 60 -16.02 18.13 16.34
N ALA A 61 -15.05 19.02 16.54
CA ALA A 61 -13.85 19.10 15.71
C ALA A 61 -13.02 17.80 15.73
N GLN A 62 -12.90 17.13 16.87
CA GLN A 62 -12.21 15.84 16.96
C GLN A 62 -12.95 14.72 16.25
N PHE A 63 -14.28 14.79 16.22
CA PHE A 63 -15.11 13.84 15.47
C PHE A 63 -14.96 14.05 13.96
N ASP A 64 -14.98 15.31 13.52
CA ASP A 64 -14.73 15.67 12.12
C ASP A 64 -13.30 15.25 11.69
N ASP A 65 -12.30 15.50 12.54
CA ASP A 65 -10.92 15.05 12.30
C ASP A 65 -10.83 13.52 12.13
N LEU A 66 -11.59 12.75 12.91
CA LEU A 66 -11.63 11.29 12.79
C LEU A 66 -12.23 10.86 11.45
N LEU A 67 -13.33 11.48 11.04
CA LEU A 67 -13.98 11.21 9.77
C LEU A 67 -13.06 11.54 8.59
N ASP A 68 -12.41 12.70 8.63
CA ASP A 68 -11.46 13.13 7.60
C ASP A 68 -10.24 12.20 7.54
N ALA A 69 -9.73 11.76 8.69
CA ALA A 69 -8.64 10.80 8.76
C ALA A 69 -9.05 9.44 8.15
N GLN A 70 -10.26 8.93 8.45
CA GLN A 70 -10.77 7.69 7.86
C GLN A 70 -10.92 7.79 6.33
N ASN A 71 -11.42 8.93 5.84
CA ASN A 71 -11.51 9.20 4.40
C ASN A 71 -10.13 9.26 3.74
N GLU A 72 -9.16 9.95 4.37
CA GLU A 72 -7.79 9.99 3.86
C GLU A 72 -7.16 8.59 3.84
N LEU A 73 -7.37 7.78 4.88
CA LEU A 73 -6.87 6.40 4.96
C LEU A 73 -7.40 5.55 3.79
N ALA A 74 -8.70 5.63 3.53
CA ALA A 74 -9.35 4.92 2.41
C ALA A 74 -8.79 5.37 1.06
N MET A 75 -8.61 6.67 0.87
CA MET A 75 -8.01 7.23 -0.35
C MET A 75 -6.56 6.76 -0.57
N ARG A 76 -5.72 6.74 0.48
CA ARG A 76 -4.34 6.25 0.36
C ARG A 76 -4.29 4.74 0.08
N ARG A 77 -5.15 3.96 0.73
CA ARG A 77 -5.30 2.52 0.44
C ARG A 77 -5.67 2.29 -1.02
N LYS A 78 -6.61 3.07 -1.57
CA LYS A 78 -6.99 3.01 -2.97
C LYS A 78 -5.82 3.34 -3.91
N GLN A 79 -5.09 4.43 -3.65
CA GLN A 79 -3.90 4.81 -4.43
C GLN A 79 -2.85 3.70 -4.46
N LEU A 80 -2.60 3.05 -3.33
CA LEU A 80 -1.66 1.93 -3.25
C LEU A 80 -2.20 0.69 -3.97
N ALA A 81 -3.50 0.41 -3.91
CA ALA A 81 -4.13 -0.68 -4.65
C ALA A 81 -4.02 -0.49 -6.16
N GLU A 82 -4.31 0.72 -6.66
CA GLU A 82 -4.18 1.08 -8.08
C GLU A 82 -2.73 0.95 -8.57
N ALA A 83 -1.75 1.20 -7.70
CA ALA A 83 -0.34 1.00 -7.99
C ALA A 83 0.14 -0.45 -7.85
N GLY A 84 -0.72 -1.37 -7.41
CA GLY A 84 -0.34 -2.76 -7.10
C GLY A 84 0.63 -2.87 -5.93
N ARG A 85 0.61 -1.88 -5.01
CA ARG A 85 1.55 -1.71 -3.88
C ARG A 85 0.92 -1.81 -2.49
N LEU A 86 -0.14 -2.61 -2.34
CA LEU A 86 -0.71 -2.90 -1.01
C LEU A 86 0.28 -3.62 -0.08
N ASP A 87 1.30 -4.27 -0.63
CA ASP A 87 2.41 -4.87 0.13
C ASP A 87 3.08 -3.89 1.10
N LEU A 88 3.02 -2.58 0.79
CA LEU A 88 3.62 -1.53 1.62
C LEU A 88 2.87 -1.25 2.92
N ILE A 89 1.60 -1.63 3.01
CA ILE A 89 0.75 -1.36 4.18
C ILE A 89 0.17 -2.63 4.81
N GLU A 90 0.25 -3.77 4.11
CA GLU A 90 -0.26 -5.07 4.58
C GLU A 90 0.82 -5.94 5.27
N ALA A 91 2.11 -5.52 5.26
CA ALA A 91 3.21 -6.30 5.83
C ALA A 91 3.62 -5.85 7.25
N ALA A 92 3.03 -6.49 8.26
CA ALA A 92 3.61 -6.89 9.56
C ALA A 92 2.48 -7.32 10.51
N ARG A 93 1.91 -8.51 10.30
CA ARG A 93 1.16 -9.24 11.33
C ARG A 93 1.82 -10.58 11.55
#